data_AF-A0A949TT87-F1
#
_entry.id   AF-A0A949TT87-F1
#
_cell.length_a   1.000
_cell.length_b   1.000
_cell.length_c   1.000
_cell.angle_alpha   90.00
_cell.angle_beta   90.00
_cell.angle_gamma   90.00
#
_symmetry.space_group_name_H-M   'P 1'
#
loop_
_entity.id
_entity.type
_entity.pdbx_description
1 polymer ?
#
loop_
_entity_poly.entity_id
_entity_poly.type
_entity_poly.pdbx_seq_one_letter_code
_entity_poly.pdbx_strand_id
1 'polypeptide(L)' 'MMEEIALIGDTEPCVCKPAVIRAYEGMASSGAPERNAFEVAMRVLRYHHPEMPTDRIKITVERWLHQGEMH' A
#
# COMPACT_ATOMS: atom_id res chain seq x y z
N MET A 1 -19.84 -6.06 -21.84
CA MET A 1 -20.11 -6.51 -20.47
C MET A 1 -18.97 -5.97 -19.63
N MET A 2 -19.28 -5.04 -18.74
CA MET A 2 -18.33 -4.38 -17.85
C MET A 2 -17.99 -5.42 -16.77
N GLU A 3 -16.94 -6.21 -16.98
CA GLU A 3 -16.50 -7.18 -15.99
C GLU A 3 -16.13 -6.44 -14.72
N GLU A 4 -16.94 -6.68 -13.69
CA GLU A 4 -16.75 -6.20 -12.33
C GLU A 4 -15.30 -6.42 -11.95
N ILE A 5 -14.59 -5.31 -11.69
CA ILE A 5 -13.27 -5.34 -11.05
C ILE A 5 -13.53 -5.84 -9.64
N ALA A 6 -13.55 -7.16 -9.50
CA ALA A 6 -13.52 -7.81 -8.22
C ALA A 6 -12.39 -7.14 -7.42
N LEU A 7 -12.77 -6.60 -6.27
CA LEU A 7 -11.88 -6.24 -5.18
C LEU A 7 -11.21 -7.55 -4.72
N ILE A 8 -10.28 -8.07 -5.52
CA ILE A 8 -9.43 -9.18 -5.12
C ILE A 8 -8.60 -8.62 -3.97
N GLY A 9 -9.02 -8.95 -2.75
CA GLY A 9 -8.47 -8.42 -1.50
C GLY A 9 -9.46 -8.41 -0.32
N ASP A 10 -10.77 -8.52 -0.55
CA ASP A 10 -11.79 -8.38 0.52
C ASP A 10 -12.41 -9.69 1.04
N THR A 11 -11.99 -10.87 0.56
CA THR A 11 -12.56 -12.15 1.05
C THR A 11 -11.91 -12.68 2.32
N GLU A 12 -10.76 -12.14 2.74
CA GLU A 12 -10.15 -12.33 4.06
C GLU A 12 -9.50 -11.01 4.49
N PRO A 13 -9.46 -10.65 5.80
CA PRO A 13 -8.80 -9.43 6.24
C PRO A 13 -7.31 -9.49 5.91
N CYS A 14 -6.91 -8.93 4.77
CA CYS A 14 -5.53 -8.96 4.31
C CYS A 14 -4.64 -8.22 5.31
N VAL A 15 -3.70 -8.94 5.91
CA VAL A 15 -2.70 -8.41 6.86
C VAL A 15 -1.69 -7.45 6.21
N CYS A 16 -1.81 -7.22 4.90
CA CYS A 16 -0.95 -6.37 4.10
C CYS A 16 -1.02 -4.89 4.50
N LYS A 17 -2.19 -4.33 4.82
CA LYS A 17 -2.32 -2.92 5.20
C LYS A 17 -1.44 -2.53 6.40
N PRO A 18 -1.52 -3.19 7.57
CA PRO A 18 -0.65 -2.86 8.69
C PRO A 18 0.83 -3.12 8.41
N ALA A 19 1.17 -4.12 7.58
CA ALA A 19 2.56 -4.36 7.18
C ALA A 19 3.13 -3.22 6.32
N VAL A 20 2.33 -2.72 5.35
CA VAL A 20 2.68 -1.59 4.49
C VAL A 20 2.87 -0.31 5.30
N ILE A 21 1.95 -0.02 6.23
CA ILE A 21 2.03 1.16 7.10
C ILE A 21 3.28 1.10 7.99
N ARG A 22 3.53 -0.04 8.66
CA ARG A 22 4.72 -0.22 9.51
C ARG A 22 6.03 -0.09 8.74
N ALA A 23 6.06 -0.56 7.50
CA ALA A 23 7.25 -0.45 6.66
C ALA A 23 7.54 1.01 6.29
N TYR A 24 6.50 1.78 5.95
CA TYR A 24 6.61 3.22 5.72
C TYR A 24 7.09 3.95 6.98
N GLU A 25 6.39 3.76 8.10
CA GLU A 25 6.69 4.43 9.37
C GLU A 25 8.08 4.07 9.90
N GLY A 26 8.49 2.81 9.76
CA GLY A 26 9.82 2.35 10.16
C GLY A 26 10.93 3.06 9.38
N MET A 27 10.77 3.20 8.06
CA MET A 27 11.71 3.92 7.20
C MET A 27 11.72 5.43 7.51
N ALA A 28 10.55 6.04 7.70
CA ALA A 28 10.44 7.44 8.06
C ALA A 28 11.11 7.71 9.43
N SER A 29 10.86 6.85 10.41
CA SER A 29 11.44 6.94 11.75
C SER A 29 12.96 6.73 11.78
N SER A 30 13.51 5.99 10.81
CA SER A 30 14.97 5.86 10.65
C SER A 30 15.62 7.06 9.94
N GLY A 31 14.85 8.10 9.61
CA GLY A 31 15.33 9.28 8.89
C GLY A 31 15.49 9.08 7.38
N ALA A 32 14.89 8.04 6.81
CA ALA A 32 14.91 7.86 5.36
C ALA A 32 14.02 8.94 4.68
N PRO A 33 14.38 9.39 3.47
CA PRO A 33 13.51 10.27 2.70
C PRO A 33 12.13 9.65 2.49
N GLU A 34 11.08 10.48 2.53
CA GLU A 34 9.68 10.06 2.33
C GLU A 34 9.50 9.21 1.07
N ARG A 35 10.11 9.64 -0.05
CA ARG A 35 10.10 8.87 -1.29
C ARG A 35 10.61 7.44 -1.12
N ASN A 36 11.68 7.24 -0.35
CA ASN A 36 12.25 5.91 -0.11
C ASN A 36 11.34 5.08 0.80
N ALA A 37 10.75 5.70 1.83
CA ALA A 37 9.76 5.05 2.69
C ALA A 37 8.53 4.59 1.89
N PHE A 38 8.04 5.45 1.00
CA PHE A 38 6.93 5.16 0.10
C PHE A 38 7.25 4.03 -0.89
N GLU A 39 8.44 4.03 -1.50
CA GLU A 39 8.88 2.95 -2.38
C GLU A 39 8.97 1.60 -1.65
N VAL A 40 9.41 1.60 -0.38
CA VAL A 40 9.42 0.38 0.46
C VAL A 40 8.01 -0.13 0.72
N ALA A 41 7.08 0.76 1.07
CA ALA A 41 5.67 0.43 1.28
C ALA A 41 5.04 -0.20 0.02
N MET A 42 5.33 0.37 -1.16
CA MET A 42 4.93 -0.22 -2.45
C MET A 42 5.54 -1.60 -2.70
N ARG A 43 6.81 -1.83 -2.32
CA ARG A 43 7.46 -3.15 -2.46
C ARG A 43 6.80 -4.19 -1.57
N VAL A 44 6.43 -3.84 -0.34
CA VAL A 44 5.70 -4.75 0.57
C VAL A 44 4.34 -5.11 -0.02
N LEU A 45 3.59 -4.13 -0.54
CA LEU A 45 2.29 -4.40 -1.16
C LEU A 45 2.44 -5.26 -2.44
N ARG A 46 3.44 -4.96 -3.29
CA ARG A 46 3.74 -5.76 -4.49
C ARG A 46 4.13 -7.20 -4.15
N TYR A 47 4.89 -7.40 -3.08
CA TYR A 47 5.31 -8.73 -2.66
C TYR A 47 4.11 -9.59 -2.27
N HIS A 48 3.12 -9.00 -1.58
CA HIS A 48 1.91 -9.69 -1.18
C HIS A 48 0.90 -9.83 -2.33
N HIS A 49 0.85 -8.87 -3.25
CA HIS A 49 -0.05 -8.84 -4.40
C HIS A 49 0.72 -8.66 -5.72
N PRO A 50 1.46 -9.68 -6.18
CA PRO A 50 2.21 -9.61 -7.43
C PRO A 50 1.30 -9.43 -8.66
N GLU A 51 0.04 -9.84 -8.57
CA GLU A 51 -1.00 -9.65 -9.60
C GLU A 51 -1.53 -8.21 -9.68
N MET A 52 -1.29 -7.39 -8.65
CA MET A 52 -1.79 -6.02 -8.63
C MET A 52 -0.95 -5.12 -9.55
N PRO A 53 -1.57 -4.38 -10.48
CA PRO A 53 -0.85 -3.42 -11.32
C PRO A 53 -0.13 -2.35 -10.51
N THR A 54 1.04 -1.91 -10.98
CA THR A 54 1.87 -0.90 -10.30
C THR A 54 1.11 0.37 -9.94
N ASP A 55 0.27 0.88 -10.85
CA ASP A 55 -0.50 2.10 -10.61
C ASP A 55 -1.53 1.89 -9.50
N ARG A 56 -2.15 0.71 -9.44
CA ARG A 56 -3.09 0.33 -8.38
C ARG A 56 -2.38 0.15 -7.04
N ILE A 57 -1.17 -0.42 -7.03
CA ILE A 57 -0.31 -0.50 -5.82
C ILE A 57 -0.03 0.90 -5.30
N LYS A 58 0.42 1.81 -6.18
CA LYS A 58 0.75 3.20 -5.82
C LYS A 58 -0.45 3.90 -5.17
N ILE A 59 -1.60 3.91 -5.85
CA ILE A 59 -2.83 4.56 -5.37
C ILE A 59 -3.29 3.96 -4.03
N THR A 60 -3.17 2.63 -3.88
CA THR A 60 -3.55 1.94 -2.64
C THR A 60 -2.67 2.36 -1.47
N VAL A 61 -1.34 2.43 -1.68
CA VAL A 61 -0.40 2.88 -0.65
C VAL A 61 -0.64 4.36 -0.30
N GLU A 62 -0.77 5.24 -1.30
CA GLU A 62 -1.11 6.67 -1.06
C GLU A 62 -2.37 6.79 -0.20
N ARG A 63 -3.44 6.09 -0.59
CA ARG A 63 -4.70 6.11 0.15
C ARG A 63 -4.53 5.66 1.59
N TRP A 64 -3.75 4.62 1.86
CA TRP A 64 -3.57 4.11 3.22
C TRP A 64 -2.74 5.04 4.10
N LEU A 65 -1.75 5.71 3.54
CA LEU A 65 -0.88 6.62 4.29
C LEU A 65 -1.57 7.97 4.57
N HIS A 66 -2.32 8.51 3.59
CA HIS A 66 -2.99 9.81 3.72
C HIS A 66 -4.42 9.71 4.27
N GLN A 67 -4.92 8.52 4.58
CA GLN A 67 -6.25 8.33 5.19
C GLN A 67 -6.41 8.98 6.58
N GLY A 68 -5.31 9.42 7.21
CA GLY A 68 -5.31 10.20 8.46
C GLY A 68 -5.17 11.72 8.29
N GLU A 69 -4.94 12.21 7.06
CA GLU A 69 -4.64 13.63 6.78
C GLU A 69 -5.80 14.34 6.06
N MET A 70 -7.05 13.97 6.36
CA MET A 70 -8.20 14.80 5.97
C MET A 70 -8.23 16.04 6.87
N HIS A 71 -7.58 17.12 6.41
CA HIS A 71 -7.80 18.49 6.89
C HIS A 71 -9.11 19.06 6.33
#